data_AF-A0A170XIV3-F1
#
_entry.id   AF-A0A170XIV3-F1
#
_cell.length_a   1.000
_cell.length_b   1.000
_cell.length_c   1.000
_cell.angle_alpha   90.00
_cell.angle_beta   90.00
_cell.angle_gamma   90.00
#
_symmetry.space_group_name_H-M   'P 1'
#
loop_
_entity.id
_entity.type
_entity.pdbx_description
1 polymer ?
#
loop_
_entity_poly.entity_id
_entity_poly.type
_entity_poly.pdbx_seq_one_letter_code
_entity_poly.pdbx_strand_id
1 'polypeptide(L)' 'MEVADGLPGVVPVRDSKAPDGPVLVFPAGSWSAFVDGLKSGRHRV' A
#
# COMPACT_ATOMS: atom_id res chain seq x y z
N MET A 1 8.46 -5.05 -4.57
CA MET A 1 7.24 -4.60 -3.87
C MET A 1 6.06 -5.00 -4.73
N GLU A 2 5.09 -5.65 -4.12
CA GLU A 2 3.85 -6.11 -4.76
C GLU A 2 2.66 -5.66 -3.93
N VAL A 3 1.52 -5.43 -4.57
CA VAL A 3 0.26 -5.02 -3.95
C VAL A 3 -0.82 -6.02 -4.35
N ALA A 4 -1.62 -6.48 -3.40
CA ALA A 4 -2.73 -7.40 -3.67
C ALA A 4 -4.04 -6.65 -3.93
N ASP A 5 -4.73 -7.02 -5.01
CA ASP A 5 -6.00 -6.44 -5.43
C ASP A 5 -7.20 -7.30 -4.99
N GLY A 6 -8.42 -6.74 -5.10
CA GLY A 6 -9.67 -7.49 -4.94
C GLY A 6 -10.08 -7.81 -3.50
N LEU A 7 -9.35 -7.31 -2.50
CA LEU A 7 -9.67 -7.48 -1.09
C LEU A 7 -10.49 -6.28 -0.56
N PRO A 8 -11.73 -6.48 -0.09
CA PRO A 8 -12.55 -5.37 0.39
C PRO A 8 -11.93 -4.67 1.61
N GLY A 9 -11.83 -3.34 1.54
CA GLY A 9 -11.48 -2.49 2.68
C GLY A 9 -9.99 -2.45 3.07
N VAL A 10 -9.13 -3.27 2.46
CA VAL A 10 -7.70 -3.33 2.77
C VAL A 10 -6.83 -3.40 1.53
N VAL A 11 -5.59 -2.95 1.66
CA VAL A 11 -4.53 -3.03 0.64
C VAL A 11 -3.32 -3.71 1.25
N PRO A 12 -3.14 -5.03 1.02
CA PRO A 12 -1.95 -5.73 1.44
C PRO A 12 -0.76 -5.42 0.52
N VAL A 13 0.40 -5.16 1.13
CA VAL A 13 1.66 -4.87 0.45
C VAL A 13 2.71 -5.87 0.90
N ARG A 14 3.43 -6.43 -0.06
CA ARG A 14 4.47 -7.44 0.15
C ARG A 14 5.81 -6.97 -0.38
N ASP A 15 6.89 -7.49 0.21
CA ASP A 15 8.17 -7.51 -0.46
C ASP A 15 8.23 -8.70 -1.42
N SER A 16 8.25 -8.41 -2.72
CA SER A 16 8.37 -9.40 -3.79
C SER A 16 9.65 -10.24 -3.68
N LYS A 17 10.68 -9.73 -3.01
CA LYS A 17 11.97 -10.42 -2.83
C LYS A 17 11.98 -11.32 -1.60
N ALA A 18 10.99 -11.23 -0.74
CA ALA A 18 10.79 -12.08 0.43
C ALA A 18 9.37 -12.67 0.37
N PRO A 19 9.11 -13.62 -0.56
CA PRO A 19 7.77 -14.15 -0.77
C PRO A 19 7.17 -14.78 0.49
N ASP A 20 7.99 -15.38 1.35
CA ASP A 20 7.56 -15.96 2.63
C ASP A 20 7.63 -14.96 3.80
N GLY A 21 7.95 -13.69 3.51
CA GLY A 21 8.03 -12.61 4.49
C GLY A 21 6.66 -12.07 4.92
N PRO A 22 6.65 -11.21 5.95
CA PRO A 22 5.42 -10.61 6.46
C PRO A 22 4.73 -9.71 5.43
N VAL A 23 3.40 -9.62 5.54
CA VAL A 23 2.56 -8.75 4.72
C VAL A 23 2.13 -7.53 5.54
N LEU A 24 2.33 -6.33 5.00
CA LEU A 24 1.80 -5.10 5.60
C LEU A 24 0.37 -4.87 5.09
N VAL A 25 -0.58 -4.69 6.00
CA VAL A 25 -1.99 -4.49 5.64
C VAL A 25 -2.42 -3.07 5.99
N PHE A 26 -2.80 -2.30 4.97
CA PHE A 26 -3.28 -0.94 5.15
C PHE A 26 -4.81 -0.89 4.96
N PRO A 27 -5.55 -0.06 5.73
CA PRO A 27 -6.92 0.28 5.35
C PRO A 27 -6.94 0.95 3.98
N ALA A 28 -7.92 0.61 3.14
CA ALA A 28 -8.02 1.14 1.78
C ALA A 28 -8.05 2.68 1.73
N GLY A 29 -8.78 3.31 2.65
CA GLY A 29 -8.84 4.77 2.73
C GLY A 29 -7.48 5.43 3.03
N SER A 30 -6.66 4.81 3.89
CA SER A 30 -5.32 5.30 4.21
C SER A 30 -4.38 5.17 3.01
N TRP A 31 -4.45 4.06 2.27
CA TRP A 31 -3.68 3.87 1.04
C TRP A 31 -4.04 4.89 -0.03
N SER A 32 -5.35 5.16 -0.24
CA SER A 32 -5.81 6.20 -1.16
C SER A 32 -5.27 7.58 -0.78
N ALA A 33 -5.38 7.96 0.50
CA ALA A 33 -4.85 9.23 1.00
C ALA A 33 -3.34 9.38 0.79
N PHE A 34 -2.58 8.29 1.01
CA PHE A 34 -1.15 8.25 0.74
C PHE A 34 -0.85 8.51 -0.75
N VAL A 35 -1.49 7.77 -1.66
CA VAL A 35 -1.31 7.91 -3.11
C VAL A 35 -1.69 9.32 -3.58
N ASP A 36 -2.78 9.88 -3.06
CA ASP A 36 -3.20 11.25 -3.39
C ASP A 36 -2.22 12.30 -2.85
N GLY A 37 -1.61 12.06 -1.69
CA GLY A 37 -0.50 12.84 -1.17
C GLY A 37 0.72 12.85 -2.10
N LEU A 38 1.07 11.69 -2.66
CA LEU A 38 2.15 11.58 -3.66
C LEU A 38 1.80 12.35 -4.94
N LYS A 39 0.61 12.14 -5.51
CA LYS A 39 0.15 12.80 -6.75
C LYS A 39 0.14 14.32 -6.64
N SER A 40 -0.22 14.84 -5.47
CA SER A 40 -0.32 16.27 -5.22
C SER A 40 1.02 16.93 -4.83
N GLY A 41 2.12 16.18 -4.78
CA GLY A 41 3.42 16.69 -4.33
C GLY A 41 3.44 17.09 -2.85
N ARG A 42 2.45 16.65 -2.07
CA ARG A 42 2.35 16.91 -0.61
C ARG A 42 3.16 15.92 0.23
N HIS A 43 3.90 15.02 -0.42
CA HIS A 43 4.86 14.15 0.26
C HIS A 43 6.21 14.87 0.32
N ARG A 44 6.52 15.45 1.49
CA ARG A 44 7.88 15.91 1.81
C ARG A 44 8.62 14.76 2.45
N VAL A 45 9.77 14.43 1.89
CA VAL A 45 10.75 13.46 2.42
C VAL A 45 11.96 14.22 2.92
#